data_AF-A0A5K0X7A8-F1
#
_entry.id   AF-A0A5K0X7A8-F1
#
_cell.length_a   1.000
_cell.length_b   1.000
_cell.length_c   1.000
_cell.angle_alpha   90.00
_cell.angle_beta   90.00
_cell.angle_gamma   90.00
#
_symmetry.space_group_name_H-M   'P 1'
#
loop_
_entity.id
_entity.type
_entity.pdbx_description
1 polymer ?
#
loop_
_entity_poly.entity_id
_entity_poly.type
_entity_poly.pdbx_seq_one_letter_code
_entity_poly.pdbx_strand_id
1 'polypeptide(L)' 'RINKLPKLVEDIIQISISTGPRGAVRLAQGIQAVVTVGGEWLADASK' A
#
# COMPACT_ATOMS: atom_id res chain seq x y z
N ARG A 1 18.95 4.20 8.02
CA ARG A 1 17.71 3.55 8.55
C ARG A 1 16.63 3.35 7.47
N ILE A 2 16.68 4.05 6.33
CA ILE A 2 15.72 3.96 5.22
C ILE A 2 15.90 2.69 4.35
N ASN A 3 17.10 2.10 4.30
CA ASN A 3 17.41 0.89 3.52
C ASN A 3 16.62 -0.38 3.90
N LYS A 4 15.83 -0.38 4.98
CA LYS A 4 14.99 -1.53 5.36
C LYS A 4 13.55 -1.44 4.84
N LEU A 5 13.09 -0.25 4.43
CA LEU A 5 11.75 -0.05 3.89
C LEU A 5 11.51 -0.81 2.58
N PRO A 6 12.45 -0.84 1.61
CA PRO A 6 12.26 -1.62 0.38
C PRO A 6 12.03 -3.11 0.68
N LYS A 7 12.81 -3.65 1.62
CA LYS A 7 12.74 -5.06 2.01
C LYS A 7 11.43 -5.40 2.74
N LEU A 8 10.93 -4.48 3.56
CA LEU A 8 9.67 -4.68 4.27
C LEU A 8 8.46 -4.70 3.32
N VAL A 9 8.49 -3.88 2.27
CA VAL A 9 7.43 -3.88 1.23
C VAL A 9 7.44 -5.19 0.46
N GLU A 10 8.62 -5.67 0.08
CA GLU A 10 8.81 -6.97 -0.57
C GLU A 10 8.27 -8.11 0.31
N ASP A 11 8.65 -8.13 1.59
CA ASP A 11 8.15 -9.11 2.57
C ASP A 11 6.62 -9.05 2.71
N ILE A 12 6.01 -7.85 2.73
CA ILE A 12 4.55 -7.69 2.81
C ILE A 12 3.86 -8.28 1.58
N ILE A 13 4.35 -8.00 0.37
CA ILE A 13 3.78 -8.55 -0.87
C ILE A 13 3.90 -10.07 -0.85
N GLN A 14 5.06 -10.59 -0.46
CA GLN A 14 5.33 -12.02 -0.39
C GLN A 14 4.45 -12.72 0.66
N ILE A 15 4.30 -12.13 1.85
CA ILE A 15 3.41 -12.60 2.92
C ILE A 15 1.94 -12.55 2.48
N SER A 16 1.53 -11.50 1.77
CA SER A 16 0.16 -11.33 1.28
C SER A 16 -0.24 -12.41 0.28
N ILE A 17 0.71 -12.88 -0.52
CA ILE A 17 0.53 -14.01 -1.44
C ILE A 17 0.56 -15.34 -0.66
N SER A 18 1.48 -15.50 0.29
CA SER A 18 1.66 -16.75 1.04
C SER A 18 0.55 -17.04 2.06
N THR A 19 -0.10 -16.01 2.62
CA THR A 19 -1.26 -16.15 3.52
C THR A 19 -2.59 -16.36 2.79
N GLY A 20 -2.60 -16.25 1.45
CA GLY A 20 -3.73 -16.58 0.58
C GLY A 20 -4.39 -15.37 -0.10
N PRO A 21 -5.22 -15.61 -1.15
CA PRO A 21 -5.74 -14.57 -2.05
C PRO A 21 -6.52 -13.46 -1.34
N ARG A 22 -7.09 -13.74 -0.17
CA ARG A 22 -7.83 -12.77 0.65
C ARG A 22 -6.94 -11.70 1.28
N GLY A 23 -5.69 -12.04 1.62
CA GLY A 23 -4.70 -11.12 2.18
C GLY A 23 -4.20 -10.12 1.14
N ALA A 24 -3.87 -10.60 -0.05
CA ALA A 24 -3.51 -9.77 -1.21
C ALA A 24 -4.62 -8.80 -1.63
N VAL A 25 -5.89 -9.25 -1.66
CA VAL A 25 -7.03 -8.38 -1.97
C VAL A 25 -7.15 -7.23 -0.96
N ARG A 26 -6.98 -7.51 0.34
CA ARG A 26 -7.02 -6.47 1.39
C ARG A 26 -5.88 -5.47 1.26
N LEU A 27 -4.68 -5.93 0.88
CA LEU A 27 -3.53 -5.06 0.62
C LEU A 27 -3.82 -4.11 -0.54
N ALA A 28 -4.32 -4.64 -1.66
CA ALA A 28 -4.68 -3.84 -2.83
C ALA A 28 -5.75 -2.79 -2.50
N GLN A 29 -6.77 -3.18 -1.74
CA GLN A 29 -7.81 -2.25 -1.25
C GLN A 29 -7.22 -1.14 -0.36
N GLY A 30 -6.29 -1.48 0.54
CA GLY A 30 -5.61 -0.49 1.37
C GLY A 30 -4.77 0.50 0.55
N ILE A 31 -4.01 0.00 -0.44
CA ILE A 31 -3.25 0.86 -1.36
C ILE A 31 -4.19 1.79 -2.14
N GLN A 32 -5.28 1.26 -2.68
CA GLN A 32 -6.26 2.04 -3.42
C GLN A 32 -6.85 3.16 -2.56
N ALA A 33 -7.25 2.86 -1.32
CA ALA A 33 -7.78 3.87 -0.40
C ALA A 33 -6.78 4.99 -0.10
N VAL A 34 -5.50 4.64 0.13
CA VAL A 34 -4.44 5.63 0.39
C VAL A 34 -4.19 6.51 -0.84
N VAL A 35 -4.11 5.92 -2.04
CA VAL A 35 -3.85 6.66 -3.28
C VAL A 35 -5.04 7.57 -3.63
N THR A 36 -6.27 7.09 -3.51
CA THR A 36 -7.47 7.87 -3.83
C THR A 36 -7.64 9.05 -2.87
N VAL A 37 -7.68 8.79 -1.56
CA VAL A 37 -7.89 9.85 -0.56
C VAL A 37 -6.70 10.82 -0.53
N GLY A 38 -5.47 10.30 -0.70
CA GLY A 38 -4.28 11.14 -0.80
C GLY A 38 -4.27 12.02 -2.06
N GLY A 39 -4.76 11.51 -3.18
CA GLY A 39 -4.91 12.28 -4.42
C GLY A 39 -5.94 13.40 -4.30
N GLU A 40 -7.08 13.11 -3.65
CA GLU A 40 -8.09 14.13 -3.32
C GLU A 40 -7.51 15.22 -2.41
N TRP A 41 -6.78 14.82 -1.36
CA TRP A 41 -6.13 15.77 -0.46
C TRP A 41 -5.06 16.64 -1.16
N LEU A 42 -4.21 16.04 -2.00
CA LEU A 42 -3.19 16.78 -2.76
C LEU A 42 -3.82 17.75 -3.77
N ALA A 43 -4.90 17.35 -4.42
CA ALA A 43 -5.64 18.21 -5.34
C ALA A 43 -6.28 19.40 -4.60
N ASP A 44 -6.86 19.18 -3.43
CA ASP A 44 -7.42 20.25 -2.59
C ASP A 44 -6.33 21.20 -2.07
N ALA A 45 -5.19 20.67 -1.63
CA ALA A 45 -4.05 21.46 -1.16
C ALA A 45 -3.36 22.30 -2.26
N SER A 46 -3.64 22.01 -3.54
CA SER A 46 -3.07 22.73 -4.69
C SER A 46 -3.88 23.95 -5.14
N LYS A 47 -5.08 24.16 -4.58
CA LYS A 47 -5.88 25.39 -4.77
C LYS A 47 -5.37 26.54 -3.92
#